data_AF-A0A1X7CAK9-F1
#
_entry.id   AF-A0A1X7CAK9-F1
#
_cell.length_a   1.000
_cell.length_b   1.000
_cell.length_c   1.000
_cell.angle_alpha   90.00
_cell.angle_beta   90.00
_cell.angle_gamma   90.00
#
_symmetry.space_group_name_H-M   'P 1'
#
loop_
_entity.id
_entity.type
_entity.pdbx_description
1 polymer ?
#
loop_
_entity_poly.entity_id
_entity_poly.type
_entity_poly.pdbx_seq_one_letter_code
_entity_poly.pdbx_strand_id
1 'polypeptide(L)'
;MNNFIESSQIRIAFGIPFDSLDFHELLVAVGELAASGKKHFIFAASFPWILEYGRNPLNRLNETDIFIAADSNIIGLAEKLGQTIKMPIEYFEFPEQIALICAHYGFRLLHVSSTALKTDILVRDGYVPLSWDLFTNFKISDCLDEKHKDSIISSAVSSKPDIILISASPDNLRTYIPEIHKNIPNCLLICTPKDETRSTLSDRIRNIISPLILARQETCLLRHMTESCANSIQSSVSYDDKSEQSVIRVSGVLSSRVVSDLRRIGKKVFRTGKNLELDLSSTTAVSIKGLEEIFYLHRLFKNAGKKFFIREISPEALTLFHQSGIASFFDNIPGIADDMDIENMDIDTIDINDQN
;
A
#
# COMPACT_ATOMS: atom_id res chain seq x y z
N MET A 1 -22.45 -4.65 8.18
CA MET A 1 -21.67 -5.68 7.48
C MET A 1 -20.28 -5.11 7.33
N ASN A 2 -19.30 -5.61 8.07
CA ASN A 2 -17.89 -5.26 7.90
C ASN A 2 -17.17 -6.60 7.86
N ASN A 3 -16.62 -7.01 6.72
CA ASN A 3 -15.72 -8.17 6.75
C ASN A 3 -14.67 -8.22 5.63
N PHE A 4 -14.68 -7.32 4.65
CA PHE A 4 -13.64 -7.34 3.60
C PHE A 4 -12.23 -7.27 4.20
N ILE A 5 -11.99 -6.33 5.12
CA ILE A 5 -10.69 -6.18 5.78
C ILE A 5 -10.32 -7.47 6.54
N GLU A 6 -11.29 -8.14 7.14
CA GLU A 6 -11.03 -9.37 7.89
C GLU A 6 -10.74 -10.59 7.00
N SER A 7 -11.31 -10.65 5.80
CA SER A 7 -11.17 -11.73 4.82
C SER A 7 -10.05 -11.51 3.81
N SER A 8 -9.60 -10.27 3.64
CA SER A 8 -8.57 -9.87 2.69
C SER A 8 -7.26 -10.64 2.90
N GLN A 9 -6.71 -11.13 1.79
CA GLN A 9 -5.43 -11.83 1.77
C GLN A 9 -4.33 -10.86 1.37
N ILE A 10 -3.43 -10.57 2.31
CA ILE A 10 -2.23 -9.78 2.05
C ILE A 10 -1.13 -10.68 1.50
N ARG A 11 -0.42 -10.20 0.48
CA ARG A 11 0.75 -10.82 -0.12
C ARG A 11 1.85 -9.77 -0.21
N ILE A 12 2.97 -10.05 0.44
CA ILE A 12 4.12 -9.14 0.35
C ILE A 12 4.96 -9.57 -0.84
N ALA A 13 5.20 -8.63 -1.76
CA ALA A 13 6.07 -8.79 -2.92
C ALA A 13 6.76 -7.47 -3.21
N PHE A 14 8.06 -7.49 -3.51
CA PHE A 14 8.83 -6.28 -3.84
C PHE A 14 8.77 -5.22 -2.73
N GLY A 15 8.63 -5.66 -1.48
CA GLY A 15 8.42 -4.83 -0.31
C GLY A 15 7.10 -4.06 -0.24
N ILE A 16 6.11 -4.45 -1.04
CA ILE A 16 4.75 -3.90 -1.02
C ILE A 16 3.76 -4.97 -0.52
N PRO A 17 2.89 -4.66 0.46
CA PRO A 17 1.86 -5.55 0.96
C PRO A 17 0.59 -5.46 0.09
N PHE A 18 0.56 -6.20 -1.02
CA PHE A 18 -0.59 -6.24 -1.92
C PHE A 18 -1.79 -6.95 -1.30
N ASP A 19 -2.96 -6.36 -1.46
CA ASP A 19 -4.24 -7.04 -1.32
C ASP A 19 -4.50 -7.89 -2.56
N SER A 20 -4.47 -9.20 -2.35
CA SER A 20 -4.72 -10.19 -3.39
C SER A 20 -6.23 -10.36 -3.59
N LEU A 21 -6.80 -9.52 -4.46
CA LEU A 21 -8.25 -9.43 -4.71
C LEU A 21 -8.60 -9.87 -6.14
N ASP A 22 -9.72 -10.57 -6.30
CA ASP A 22 -10.43 -10.63 -7.59
C ASP A 22 -11.41 -9.46 -7.76
N PHE A 23 -12.03 -9.35 -8.92
CA PHE A 23 -12.95 -8.25 -9.23
C PHE A 23 -14.14 -8.17 -8.27
N HIS A 24 -14.68 -9.31 -7.83
CA HIS A 24 -15.81 -9.32 -6.89
C HIS A 24 -15.37 -8.81 -5.51
N GLU A 25 -14.20 -9.23 -5.06
CA GLU A 25 -13.59 -8.74 -3.83
C GLU A 25 -13.29 -7.23 -3.91
N LEU A 26 -12.83 -6.71 -5.06
CA LEU A 26 -12.65 -5.27 -5.29
C LEU A 26 -13.97 -4.49 -5.24
N LEU A 27 -15.02 -4.99 -5.90
CA LEU A 27 -16.37 -4.39 -5.86
C LEU A 27 -16.86 -4.24 -4.42
N VAL A 28 -16.69 -5.28 -3.60
CA VAL A 28 -17.07 -5.24 -2.17
C VAL A 28 -16.17 -4.29 -1.39
N ALA A 29 -14.85 -4.31 -1.63
CA ALA A 29 -13.90 -3.43 -0.96
C ALA A 29 -14.22 -1.94 -1.18
N VAL A 30 -14.37 -1.53 -2.44
CA VAL A 30 -14.74 -0.15 -2.81
C VAL A 30 -16.09 0.23 -2.21
N GLY A 31 -17.06 -0.70 -2.27
CA GLY A 31 -18.38 -0.55 -1.64
C GLY A 31 -18.31 -0.24 -0.14
N GLU A 32 -17.64 -1.11 0.62
CA GLU A 32 -17.52 -0.97 2.09
C GLU A 32 -16.70 0.28 2.47
N LEU A 33 -15.62 0.59 1.75
CA LEU A 33 -14.74 1.71 2.07
C LEU A 33 -15.36 3.06 1.76
N ALA A 34 -16.04 3.22 0.62
CA ALA A 34 -16.74 4.45 0.27
C ALA A 34 -17.93 4.71 1.24
N ALA A 35 -18.65 3.65 1.63
CA ALA A 35 -19.76 3.75 2.56
C ALA A 35 -19.34 3.98 4.04
N SER A 36 -18.06 3.82 4.38
CA SER A 36 -17.59 3.91 5.77
C SER A 36 -17.64 5.34 6.33
N GLY A 37 -17.71 6.35 5.46
CA GLY A 37 -17.65 7.77 5.84
C GLY A 37 -16.30 8.19 6.42
N LYS A 38 -15.27 7.35 6.31
CA LYS A 38 -13.89 7.64 6.70
C LYS A 38 -13.04 7.92 5.47
N LYS A 39 -11.93 8.60 5.69
CA LYS A 39 -10.91 8.79 4.68
C LYS A 39 -10.13 7.48 4.50
N HIS A 40 -10.08 6.98 3.27
CA HIS A 40 -9.39 5.75 2.89
C HIS A 40 -8.61 5.96 1.61
N PHE A 41 -7.52 5.21 1.43
CA PHE A 41 -6.70 5.31 0.24
C PHE A 41 -6.36 3.94 -0.37
N ILE A 42 -6.82 3.70 -1.61
CA ILE A 42 -6.40 2.59 -2.47
C ILE A 42 -5.39 3.08 -3.52
N PHE A 43 -4.27 2.39 -3.63
CA PHE A 43 -3.31 2.58 -4.71
C PHE A 43 -3.27 1.36 -5.63
N ALA A 44 -3.64 1.54 -6.90
CA ALA A 44 -3.57 0.50 -7.91
C ALA A 44 -2.18 0.51 -8.57
N ALA A 45 -1.23 -0.25 -8.03
CA ALA A 45 0.14 -0.26 -8.51
C ALA A 45 0.27 -0.82 -9.93
N SER A 46 1.05 -0.14 -10.76
CA SER A 46 1.48 -0.60 -12.08
C SER A 46 2.94 -1.03 -12.07
N PHE A 47 3.35 -1.82 -13.05
CA PHE A 47 4.73 -2.29 -13.13
C PHE A 47 5.73 -1.13 -13.31
N PRO A 48 5.46 -0.09 -14.14
CA PRO A 48 6.30 1.10 -14.20
C PRO A 48 6.54 1.75 -12.83
N TRP A 49 5.49 1.90 -12.02
CA TRP A 49 5.62 2.47 -10.68
C TRP A 49 6.50 1.60 -9.78
N ILE A 50 6.35 0.26 -9.80
CA ILE A 50 7.21 -0.63 -9.00
C ILE A 50 8.68 -0.46 -9.39
N LEU A 51 8.99 -0.32 -10.67
CA LEU A 51 10.37 -0.11 -11.13
C LEU A 51 10.95 1.21 -10.64
N GLU A 52 10.12 2.24 -10.49
CA GLU A 52 10.55 3.52 -9.94
C GLU A 52 10.69 3.47 -8.42
N TYR A 53 9.73 2.85 -7.74
CA TYR A 53 9.80 2.57 -6.30
C TYR A 53 11.06 1.78 -5.94
N GLY A 54 11.40 0.73 -6.71
CA GLY A 54 12.62 -0.05 -6.50
C GLY A 54 13.91 0.74 -6.69
N ARG A 55 13.89 1.87 -7.42
CA ARG A 55 15.03 2.80 -7.54
C ARG A 55 15.04 3.86 -6.45
N ASN A 56 13.85 4.32 -6.07
CA ASN A 56 13.66 5.33 -5.06
C ASN A 56 12.50 4.93 -4.13
N PRO A 57 12.80 4.28 -2.99
CA PRO A 57 11.78 3.89 -2.02
C PRO A 57 10.98 5.07 -1.45
N LEU A 58 11.51 6.30 -1.53
CA LEU A 58 10.79 7.53 -1.16
C LEU A 58 9.63 7.87 -2.12
N ASN A 59 9.49 7.15 -3.25
CA ASN A 59 8.32 7.23 -4.12
C ASN A 59 7.09 6.49 -3.54
N ARG A 60 7.21 5.94 -2.32
CA ARG A 60 6.09 5.33 -1.63
C ARG A 60 5.05 6.38 -1.23
N LEU A 61 3.78 5.98 -1.33
CA LEU A 61 2.64 6.73 -0.82
C LEU A 61 2.27 6.19 0.56
N ASN A 62 2.80 6.81 1.61
CA ASN A 62 2.74 6.32 2.99
C ASN A 62 1.31 6.26 3.54
N GLU A 63 0.42 7.09 3.02
CA GLU A 63 -0.99 7.16 3.42
C GLU A 63 -1.84 6.02 2.87
N THR A 64 -1.29 5.19 1.98
CA THR A 64 -2.02 4.11 1.32
C THR A 64 -2.46 3.04 2.31
N ASP A 65 -3.75 2.73 2.34
CA ASP A 65 -4.32 1.67 3.18
C ASP A 65 -4.32 0.31 2.48
N ILE A 66 -4.50 0.31 1.16
CA ILE A 66 -4.66 -0.88 0.32
C ILE A 66 -3.82 -0.70 -0.96
N PHE A 67 -2.93 -1.65 -1.22
CA PHE A 67 -2.21 -1.75 -2.48
C PHE A 67 -2.83 -2.85 -3.32
N ILE A 68 -3.18 -2.56 -4.57
CA ILE A 68 -3.70 -3.57 -5.51
C ILE A 68 -2.73 -3.69 -6.66
N ALA A 69 -2.37 -4.91 -7.04
CA ALA A 69 -1.63 -5.14 -8.27
C ALA A 69 -2.59 -5.04 -9.45
N ALA A 70 -2.37 -4.05 -10.33
CA ALA A 70 -3.20 -3.81 -11.50
C ALA A 70 -2.47 -4.07 -12.83
N ASP A 71 -1.33 -4.75 -12.81
CA ASP A 71 -0.50 -4.97 -14.00
C ASP A 71 -0.03 -6.42 -14.07
N SER A 72 -0.28 -7.08 -15.20
CA SER A 72 0.04 -8.49 -15.41
C SER A 72 1.54 -8.80 -15.32
N ASN A 73 2.42 -7.82 -15.53
CA ASN A 73 3.86 -7.98 -15.31
C ASN A 73 4.21 -8.10 -13.83
N ILE A 74 3.50 -7.38 -12.95
CA ILE A 74 3.66 -7.53 -11.48
C ILE A 74 3.30 -8.96 -11.10
N ILE A 75 2.13 -9.42 -11.55
CA ILE A 75 1.61 -10.75 -11.24
C ILE A 75 2.55 -11.83 -11.77
N GLY A 76 2.91 -11.76 -13.06
CA GLY A 76 3.78 -12.74 -13.69
C GLY A 76 5.17 -12.77 -13.07
N LEU A 77 5.67 -11.66 -12.50
CA LEU A 77 6.93 -11.64 -11.78
C LEU A 77 6.79 -12.25 -10.37
N ALA A 78 5.76 -11.88 -9.62
CA ALA A 78 5.49 -12.43 -8.29
C ALA A 78 5.26 -13.96 -8.34
N GLU A 79 4.50 -14.44 -9.34
CA GLU A 79 4.22 -15.87 -9.53
C GLU A 79 5.49 -16.67 -9.80
N LYS A 80 6.42 -16.15 -10.61
CA LYS A 80 7.75 -16.78 -10.84
C LYS A 80 8.57 -16.91 -9.56
N LEU A 81 8.30 -16.06 -8.57
CA LEU A 81 8.95 -16.05 -7.26
C LEU A 81 8.15 -16.84 -6.20
N GLY A 82 7.07 -17.52 -6.61
CA GLY A 82 6.24 -18.34 -5.72
C GLY A 82 5.21 -17.56 -4.91
N GLN A 83 4.94 -16.30 -5.27
CA GLN A 83 3.94 -15.45 -4.64
C GLN A 83 2.72 -15.29 -5.56
N THR A 84 1.62 -15.96 -5.24
CA THR A 84 0.36 -15.78 -5.98
C THR A 84 -0.38 -14.57 -5.45
N ILE A 85 -0.52 -13.54 -6.30
CA ILE A 85 -1.28 -12.32 -6.08
C ILE A 85 -2.41 -12.33 -7.11
N LYS A 86 -3.66 -12.18 -6.67
CA LYS A 86 -4.77 -11.96 -7.61
C LYS A 86 -4.71 -10.53 -8.15
N MET A 87 -4.99 -10.38 -9.44
CA MET A 87 -5.22 -9.09 -10.08
C MET A 87 -6.71 -8.97 -10.35
N PRO A 88 -7.40 -7.97 -9.77
CA PRO A 88 -8.83 -7.84 -9.99
C PRO A 88 -9.12 -7.39 -11.42
N ILE A 89 -8.30 -6.48 -11.96
CA ILE A 89 -8.48 -5.82 -13.26
C ILE A 89 -7.12 -5.31 -13.76
N GLU A 90 -6.91 -5.27 -15.08
CA GLU A 90 -5.77 -4.57 -15.67
C GLU A 90 -5.90 -3.04 -15.55
N TYR A 91 -4.75 -2.40 -15.38
CA TYR A 91 -4.60 -0.99 -15.04
C TYR A 91 -5.33 -0.06 -16.02
N PHE A 92 -5.30 -0.34 -17.32
CA PHE A 92 -5.92 0.51 -18.34
C PHE A 92 -7.44 0.43 -18.41
N GLU A 93 -8.06 -0.58 -17.77
CA GLU A 93 -9.51 -0.72 -17.62
C GLU A 93 -9.97 -0.28 -16.23
N PHE A 94 -9.01 -0.03 -15.32
CA PHE A 94 -9.29 0.25 -13.92
C PHE A 94 -10.20 1.48 -13.73
N PRO A 95 -9.98 2.63 -14.41
CA PRO A 95 -10.87 3.79 -14.26
C PRO A 95 -12.33 3.52 -14.63
N GLU A 96 -12.55 2.83 -15.76
CA GLU A 96 -13.89 2.46 -16.23
C GLU A 96 -14.59 1.52 -15.26
N GLN A 97 -13.86 0.59 -14.66
CA GLN A 97 -14.41 -0.37 -13.72
C GLN A 97 -14.75 0.28 -12.37
N ILE A 98 -13.93 1.22 -11.88
CA ILE A 98 -14.31 2.04 -10.72
C ILE A 98 -15.58 2.83 -11.02
N ALA A 99 -15.72 3.40 -12.23
CA ALA A 99 -16.94 4.10 -12.62
C ALA A 99 -18.16 3.18 -12.63
N LEU A 100 -18.03 1.93 -13.10
CA LEU A 100 -19.08 0.92 -13.04
C LEU A 100 -19.47 0.59 -11.59
N ILE A 101 -18.49 0.44 -10.70
CA ILE A 101 -18.73 0.22 -9.26
C ILE A 101 -19.51 1.41 -8.65
N CYS A 102 -19.14 2.65 -9.01
CA CYS A 102 -19.86 3.85 -8.57
C CYS A 102 -21.32 3.82 -9.03
N ALA A 103 -21.55 3.47 -10.31
CA ALA A 103 -22.89 3.37 -10.87
C ALA A 103 -23.72 2.26 -10.20
N HIS A 104 -23.09 1.13 -9.83
CA HIS A 104 -23.73 0.02 -9.13
C HIS A 104 -24.23 0.41 -7.73
N TYR A 105 -23.41 1.14 -6.96
CA TYR A 105 -23.75 1.53 -5.58
C TYR A 105 -24.41 2.92 -5.47
N GLY A 106 -24.48 3.69 -6.56
CA GLY A 106 -24.98 5.06 -6.56
C GLY A 106 -24.03 6.06 -5.91
N PHE A 107 -22.71 5.81 -5.97
CA PHE A 107 -21.68 6.72 -5.45
C PHE A 107 -21.35 7.82 -6.43
N ARG A 108 -21.07 9.02 -5.89
CA ARG A 108 -20.58 10.17 -6.65
C ARG A 108 -19.06 10.08 -6.81
N LEU A 109 -18.62 10.08 -8.06
CA LEU A 109 -17.23 10.02 -8.47
C LEU A 109 -16.73 11.39 -8.94
N LEU A 110 -15.64 11.86 -8.34
CA LEU A 110 -14.78 12.89 -8.91
C LEU A 110 -13.61 12.21 -9.61
N HIS A 111 -13.63 12.19 -10.94
CA HIS A 111 -12.56 11.61 -11.75
C HIS A 111 -11.58 12.70 -12.20
N VAL A 112 -10.30 12.53 -11.90
CA VAL A 112 -9.22 13.45 -12.25
C VAL A 112 -8.27 12.74 -13.19
N SER A 113 -8.27 13.12 -14.47
CA SER A 113 -7.41 12.49 -15.47
C SER A 113 -7.20 13.37 -16.69
N SER A 114 -6.15 13.09 -17.47
CA SER A 114 -5.94 13.70 -18.78
C SER A 114 -6.98 13.26 -19.82
N THR A 115 -7.53 12.06 -19.64
CA THR A 115 -8.50 11.44 -20.56
C THR A 115 -9.86 11.34 -19.88
N ALA A 116 -10.93 11.56 -20.63
CA ALA A 116 -12.26 11.25 -20.15
C ALA A 116 -12.43 9.73 -20.02
N LEU A 117 -13.30 9.29 -19.10
CA LEU A 117 -13.74 7.90 -19.05
C LEU A 117 -14.36 7.51 -20.38
N LYS A 118 -14.08 6.31 -20.87
CA LYS A 118 -14.71 5.76 -22.07
C LYS A 118 -16.16 5.41 -21.78
N THR A 119 -17.05 6.39 -21.93
CA THR A 119 -18.48 6.26 -21.62
C THR A 119 -19.19 5.28 -22.55
N ASP A 120 -18.65 5.01 -23.73
CA ASP A 120 -19.15 4.03 -24.69
C ASP A 120 -19.01 2.59 -24.19
N ILE A 121 -17.97 2.28 -23.42
CA ILE A 121 -17.80 0.98 -22.74
C ILE A 121 -18.89 0.77 -21.69
N LEU A 122 -19.28 1.85 -20.99
CA LEU A 122 -20.29 1.80 -19.93
C LEU A 122 -21.73 1.66 -20.44
N VAL A 123 -21.98 1.93 -21.73
CA VAL A 123 -23.32 1.85 -22.36
C VAL A 123 -23.52 0.53 -23.13
N ARG A 124 -22.43 -0.14 -23.55
CA ARG A 124 -22.49 -1.27 -24.50
C ARG A 124 -23.03 -2.59 -23.92
N ASP A 125 -22.94 -2.77 -22.61
CA ASP A 125 -23.33 -4.02 -21.92
C ASP A 125 -24.73 -4.00 -21.28
N GLY A 126 -25.58 -3.02 -21.64
CA GLY A 126 -27.00 -3.03 -21.28
C GLY A 126 -27.32 -2.80 -19.80
N TYR A 127 -26.35 -2.37 -18.98
CA TYR A 127 -26.55 -2.08 -17.56
C TYR A 127 -26.11 -0.66 -17.19
N VAL A 128 -27.07 0.05 -16.58
CA VAL A 128 -27.00 1.34 -15.89
C VAL A 128 -26.78 2.57 -16.80
N PRO A 129 -27.83 3.34 -17.12
CA PRO A 129 -27.63 4.71 -17.59
C PRO A 129 -26.86 5.46 -16.50
N LEU A 130 -25.60 5.78 -16.75
CA LEU A 130 -24.80 6.63 -15.86
C LEU A 130 -25.58 7.93 -15.67
N SER A 131 -26.11 8.16 -14.47
CA SER A 131 -26.63 9.48 -14.15
C SER A 131 -25.46 10.44 -14.21
N TRP A 132 -25.55 11.47 -15.04
CA TRP A 132 -24.56 12.54 -15.13
C TRP A 132 -24.32 13.21 -13.75
N ASP A 133 -25.29 13.13 -12.84
CA ASP A 133 -25.18 13.65 -11.48
C ASP A 133 -24.20 12.86 -10.60
N LEU A 134 -23.85 11.62 -10.99
CA LEU A 134 -22.91 10.78 -10.26
C LEU A 134 -21.45 10.99 -10.68
N PHE A 135 -21.19 11.67 -11.81
CA PHE A 135 -19.84 11.72 -12.37
C PHE A 135 -19.41 13.15 -12.67
N THR A 136 -18.41 13.63 -11.94
CA THR A 136 -17.71 14.88 -12.26
C THR A 136 -16.34 14.55 -12.82
N ASN A 137 -16.08 14.92 -14.09
CA ASN A 137 -14.77 14.73 -14.71
C ASN A 137 -13.96 16.04 -14.65
N PHE A 138 -12.85 16.01 -13.92
CA PHE A 138 -11.86 17.08 -13.82
C PHE A 138 -10.68 16.75 -14.73
N LYS A 139 -10.56 17.50 -15.84
CA LYS A 139 -9.51 17.26 -16.82
C LYS A 139 -8.22 17.95 -16.43
N ILE A 140 -7.12 17.21 -16.31
CA ILE A 140 -5.76 17.75 -16.10
C ILE A 140 -4.97 17.78 -17.40
N SER A 141 -4.04 18.73 -17.54
CA SER A 141 -3.19 18.87 -18.74
C SER A 141 -1.97 17.93 -18.69
N ASP A 142 -2.20 16.61 -18.71
CA ASP A 142 -1.20 15.51 -18.70
C ASP A 142 -0.22 15.45 -17.52
N CYS A 143 0.00 16.57 -16.84
CA CYS A 143 0.82 16.76 -15.65
C CYS A 143 -0.04 17.37 -14.55
N LEU A 144 0.05 16.80 -13.34
CA LEU A 144 -0.54 17.39 -12.16
C LEU A 144 0.41 18.48 -11.66
N ASP A 145 -0.12 19.65 -11.30
CA ASP A 145 0.67 20.76 -10.75
C ASP A 145 -0.02 21.35 -9.52
N GLU A 146 0.62 22.35 -8.89
CA GLU A 146 0.09 23.08 -7.73
C GLU A 146 -1.32 23.65 -7.95
N LYS A 147 -1.61 24.19 -9.14
CA LYS A 147 -2.93 24.76 -9.43
C LYS A 147 -3.98 23.68 -9.55
N HIS A 148 -3.65 22.55 -10.18
CA HIS A 148 -4.54 21.40 -10.25
C HIS A 148 -4.78 20.81 -8.86
N LYS A 149 -3.74 20.69 -8.02
CA LYS A 149 -3.85 20.25 -6.63
C LYS A 149 -4.90 21.08 -5.87
N ASP A 150 -4.75 22.40 -5.85
CA ASP A 150 -5.68 23.32 -5.16
C ASP A 150 -7.10 23.24 -5.72
N SER A 151 -7.21 23.08 -7.04
CA SER A 151 -8.50 22.95 -7.73
C SER A 151 -9.19 21.62 -7.41
N ILE A 152 -8.45 20.51 -7.31
CA ILE A 152 -8.97 19.20 -6.92
C ILE A 152 -9.48 19.24 -5.49
N ILE A 153 -8.70 19.81 -4.56
CA ILE A 153 -9.10 19.98 -3.16
C ILE A 153 -10.39 20.82 -3.09
N SER A 154 -10.42 21.98 -3.76
CA SER A 154 -11.58 22.87 -3.77
C SER A 154 -12.82 22.21 -4.38
N SER A 155 -12.65 21.45 -5.46
CA SER A 155 -13.73 20.70 -6.11
C SER A 155 -14.25 19.59 -5.22
N ALA A 156 -13.38 18.86 -4.54
CA ALA A 156 -13.76 17.81 -3.61
C ALA A 156 -14.52 18.37 -2.40
N VAL A 157 -14.08 19.50 -1.84
CA VAL A 157 -14.76 20.15 -0.70
C VAL A 157 -16.17 20.62 -1.06
N SER A 158 -16.35 21.16 -2.27
CA SER A 158 -17.65 21.67 -2.74
C SER A 158 -18.61 20.55 -3.17
N SER A 159 -18.15 19.62 -4.01
CA SER A 159 -18.98 18.53 -4.53
C SER A 159 -19.20 17.39 -3.53
N LYS A 160 -18.31 17.25 -2.53
CA LYS A 160 -18.32 16.18 -1.52
C LYS A 160 -18.46 14.79 -2.16
N PRO A 161 -17.57 14.38 -3.06
CA PRO A 161 -17.70 13.08 -3.72
C PRO A 161 -17.54 11.95 -2.71
N ASP A 162 -18.11 10.78 -3.03
CA ASP A 162 -17.93 9.57 -2.21
C ASP A 162 -16.60 8.89 -2.57
N ILE A 163 -16.18 9.03 -3.84
CA ILE A 163 -14.92 8.51 -4.38
C ILE A 163 -14.21 9.60 -5.20
N ILE A 164 -12.91 9.75 -4.99
CA ILE A 164 -12.02 10.53 -5.86
C ILE A 164 -11.07 9.56 -6.57
N LEU A 165 -11.08 9.55 -7.90
CA LEU A 165 -10.20 8.72 -8.71
C LEU A 165 -9.20 9.61 -9.44
N ILE A 166 -7.90 9.46 -9.15
CA ILE A 166 -6.84 10.26 -9.74
C ILE A 166 -5.92 9.37 -10.59
N SER A 167 -5.83 9.70 -11.88
CA SER A 167 -4.88 9.09 -12.81
C SER A 167 -3.83 10.10 -13.23
N ALA A 168 -2.59 9.91 -12.77
CA ALA A 168 -1.45 10.79 -13.06
C ALA A 168 -0.14 9.99 -13.11
N SER A 169 0.94 10.59 -13.61
CA SER A 169 2.25 9.93 -13.58
C SER A 169 2.73 9.62 -12.16
N PRO A 170 3.57 8.60 -11.96
CA PRO A 170 4.13 8.27 -10.65
C PRO A 170 4.75 9.46 -9.88
N ASP A 171 5.54 10.30 -10.55
CA ASP A 171 6.21 11.47 -9.93
C ASP A 171 5.19 12.50 -9.44
N ASN A 172 4.13 12.72 -10.22
CA ASN A 172 3.03 13.59 -9.85
C ASN A 172 2.22 13.04 -8.69
N LEU A 173 1.97 11.72 -8.70
CA LEU A 173 1.27 11.08 -7.59
C LEU A 173 2.07 11.24 -6.30
N ARG A 174 3.39 10.97 -6.34
CA ARG A 174 4.27 11.17 -5.18
C ARG A 174 4.21 12.60 -4.64
N THR A 175 4.29 13.59 -5.52
CA THR A 175 4.44 15.00 -5.13
C THR A 175 3.16 15.56 -4.52
N TYR A 176 2.00 15.31 -5.16
CA TYR A 176 0.78 16.04 -4.84
C TYR A 176 -0.27 15.22 -4.07
N ILE A 177 -0.25 13.89 -4.15
CA ILE A 177 -1.27 13.06 -3.47
C ILE A 177 -1.23 13.18 -1.95
N PRO A 178 -0.07 13.24 -1.27
CA PRO A 178 -0.06 13.40 0.19
C PRO A 178 -0.84 14.64 0.64
N GLU A 179 -0.64 15.77 -0.04
CA GLU A 179 -1.34 17.02 0.29
C GLU A 179 -2.82 17.02 -0.12
N ILE A 180 -3.16 16.44 -1.29
CA ILE A 180 -4.55 16.24 -1.69
C ILE A 180 -5.25 15.38 -0.64
N HIS A 181 -4.70 14.21 -0.32
CA HIS A 181 -5.25 13.29 0.65
C HIS A 181 -5.44 13.95 2.02
N LYS A 182 -4.50 14.78 2.47
CA LYS A 182 -4.62 15.54 3.73
C LYS A 182 -5.84 16.48 3.72
N ASN A 183 -6.09 17.19 2.62
CA ASN A 183 -7.03 18.31 2.56
C ASN A 183 -8.41 18.00 1.94
N ILE A 184 -8.60 16.85 1.29
CA ILE A 184 -9.93 16.40 0.81
C ILE A 184 -10.87 16.01 1.97
N PRO A 185 -12.21 16.03 1.78
CA PRO A 185 -13.16 15.51 2.76
C PRO A 185 -13.00 14.00 3.00
N ASN A 186 -13.70 13.47 3.99
CA ASN A 186 -13.76 12.01 4.23
C ASN A 186 -14.45 11.32 3.05
N CYS A 187 -13.64 10.71 2.19
CA CYS A 187 -14.05 9.95 1.02
C CYS A 187 -12.98 8.90 0.72
N LEU A 188 -13.28 8.01 -0.22
CA LEU A 188 -12.31 7.05 -0.72
C LEU A 188 -11.47 7.70 -1.83
N LEU A 189 -10.17 7.83 -1.61
CA LEU A 189 -9.21 8.18 -2.65
C LEU A 189 -8.71 6.91 -3.34
N ILE A 190 -8.73 6.90 -4.66
CA ILE A 190 -8.17 5.84 -5.49
C ILE A 190 -7.19 6.47 -6.46
N CYS A 191 -5.93 6.02 -6.45
CA CYS A 191 -4.93 6.51 -7.39
C CYS A 191 -4.46 5.41 -8.33
N THR A 192 -4.28 5.78 -9.60
CA THR A 192 -3.83 4.90 -10.68
C THR A 192 -2.64 5.58 -11.40
N PRO A 193 -1.42 5.01 -11.39
CA PRO A 193 -0.27 5.56 -12.08
C PRO A 193 -0.38 5.44 -13.62
N LYS A 194 -0.52 6.56 -14.33
CA LYS A 194 -0.64 6.62 -15.79
C LYS A 194 0.55 5.96 -16.49
N ASP A 195 0.27 5.22 -17.56
CA ASP A 195 1.30 4.72 -18.46
C ASP A 195 2.00 5.89 -19.16
N GLU A 196 3.28 6.05 -18.87
CA GLU A 196 4.15 6.92 -19.64
C GLU A 196 4.81 6.11 -20.76
N THR A 197 4.57 6.49 -22.02
CA THR A 197 5.34 5.98 -23.15
C THR A 197 6.75 6.56 -23.12
N ARG A 198 7.62 6.00 -22.27
CA ARG A 198 9.04 6.35 -22.23
C ARG A 198 9.77 5.67 -23.40
N SER A 199 10.01 6.43 -24.47
CA SER A 199 10.44 5.88 -25.77
C SER A 199 11.95 6.01 -26.05
N THR A 200 12.73 6.62 -25.15
CA THR A 200 14.17 6.83 -25.38
C THR A 200 14.97 5.52 -25.29
N LEU A 201 16.16 5.48 -25.89
CA LEU A 201 17.05 4.31 -25.81
C LEU A 201 17.44 3.99 -24.35
N SER A 202 17.68 5.02 -23.54
CA SER A 202 17.96 4.86 -22.11
C SER A 202 16.79 4.20 -21.39
N ASP A 203 15.57 4.63 -21.68
CA ASP A 203 14.36 4.04 -21.11
C ASP A 203 14.17 2.59 -21.53
N ARG A 204 14.46 2.24 -22.79
CA ARG A 204 14.39 0.86 -23.26
C ARG A 204 15.37 -0.06 -22.55
N ILE A 205 16.63 0.36 -22.42
CA ILE A 205 17.66 -0.40 -21.68
C ILE A 205 17.24 -0.56 -20.22
N ARG A 206 16.78 0.53 -19.62
CA ARG A 206 16.28 0.58 -18.25
C ARG A 206 15.08 -0.33 -18.03
N ASN A 207 14.14 -0.39 -18.97
CA ASN A 207 12.96 -1.25 -18.93
C ASN A 207 13.30 -2.74 -19.10
N ILE A 208 14.49 -3.08 -19.62
CA ILE A 208 15.01 -4.45 -19.67
C ILE A 208 15.74 -4.80 -18.36
N ILE A 209 16.62 -3.92 -17.89
CA ILE A 209 17.53 -4.21 -16.78
C ILE A 209 16.80 -4.14 -15.42
N SER A 210 15.95 -3.15 -15.21
CA SER A 210 15.33 -2.91 -13.90
C SER A 210 14.46 -4.08 -13.43
N PRO A 211 13.60 -4.69 -14.28
CA PRO A 211 12.89 -5.92 -13.92
C PRO A 211 13.80 -7.05 -13.46
N LEU A 212 14.93 -7.27 -14.13
CA LEU A 212 15.87 -8.34 -13.80
C LEU A 212 16.55 -8.09 -12.46
N ILE A 213 16.93 -6.84 -12.17
CA ILE A 213 17.51 -6.47 -10.88
C ILE A 213 16.49 -6.66 -9.76
N LEU A 214 15.27 -6.16 -9.95
CA LEU A 214 14.18 -6.30 -8.99
C LEU A 214 13.89 -7.78 -8.68
N ALA A 215 13.75 -8.61 -9.72
CA ALA A 215 13.52 -10.05 -9.60
C ALA A 215 14.65 -10.74 -8.81
N ARG A 216 15.90 -10.40 -9.11
CA ARG A 216 17.07 -10.96 -8.45
C ARG A 216 17.12 -10.57 -6.98
N GLN A 217 16.87 -9.30 -6.65
CA GLN A 217 16.85 -8.82 -5.26
C GLN A 217 15.76 -9.53 -4.45
N GLU A 218 14.55 -9.62 -4.98
CA GLU A 218 13.44 -10.33 -4.34
C GLU A 218 13.76 -11.82 -4.15
N THR A 219 14.36 -12.47 -5.16
CA THR A 219 14.80 -13.88 -5.06
C THR A 219 15.82 -14.07 -3.94
N CYS A 220 16.82 -13.19 -3.87
CA CYS A 220 17.85 -13.24 -2.83
C CYS A 220 17.25 -13.05 -1.43
N LEU A 221 16.31 -12.12 -1.26
CA LEU A 221 15.60 -11.88 -0.02
C LEU A 221 14.80 -13.12 0.42
N LEU A 222 13.98 -13.67 -0.47
CA LEU A 222 13.15 -14.85 -0.19
C LEU A 222 13.99 -16.08 0.16
N ARG A 223 15.12 -16.26 -0.54
CA ARG A 223 16.07 -17.33 -0.21
C ARG A 223 16.66 -17.13 1.18
N HIS A 224 17.13 -15.92 1.50
CA HIS A 224 17.68 -15.60 2.82
C HIS A 224 16.65 -15.85 3.94
N MET A 225 15.41 -15.38 3.79
CA MET A 225 14.32 -15.65 4.76
C MET A 225 14.08 -17.15 4.95
N THR A 226 14.10 -17.92 3.85
CA THR A 226 13.88 -19.37 3.90
C THR A 226 15.01 -20.09 4.63
N GLU A 227 16.26 -19.74 4.33
CA GLU A 227 17.45 -20.28 5.00
C GLU A 227 17.48 -19.93 6.49
N SER A 228 17.21 -18.67 6.85
CA SER A 228 17.12 -18.21 8.24
C SER A 228 16.04 -18.96 9.02
N CYS A 229 14.86 -19.17 8.42
CA CYS A 229 13.78 -19.91 9.07
C CYS A 229 14.11 -21.40 9.27
N ALA A 230 14.84 -22.02 8.34
CA ALA A 230 15.22 -23.43 8.43
C ALA A 230 16.24 -23.71 9.54
N ASN A 231 17.12 -22.75 9.84
CA ASN A 231 18.23 -22.91 10.80
C ASN A 231 17.88 -22.46 12.22
N SER A 232 16.63 -22.12 12.50
CA SER A 232 16.27 -21.37 13.70
C SER A 232 15.47 -22.20 14.72
N ILE A 233 15.42 -21.69 15.96
CA ILE A 233 14.91 -22.40 17.14
C ILE A 233 13.38 -22.51 17.07
N GLN A 234 12.82 -23.55 17.71
CA GLN A 234 11.38 -23.76 17.78
C GLN A 234 10.65 -22.52 18.32
N SER A 235 9.55 -22.18 17.65
CA SER A 235 8.76 -20.99 17.95
C SER A 235 7.86 -21.17 19.16
N SER A 236 7.62 -20.10 19.90
CA SER A 236 6.52 -20.03 20.87
C SER A 236 5.82 -18.68 20.80
N VAL A 237 4.51 -18.69 21.09
CA VAL A 237 3.68 -17.47 21.20
C VAL A 237 3.13 -17.41 22.61
N SER A 238 3.39 -16.30 23.30
CA SER A 238 2.83 -16.04 24.63
C SER A 238 1.99 -14.77 24.61
N TYR A 239 1.04 -14.68 25.54
CA TYR A 239 0.06 -13.62 25.61
C TYR A 239 -0.07 -13.13 27.04
N ASP A 240 0.05 -11.81 27.23
CA ASP A 240 -0.17 -11.13 28.50
C ASP A 240 -1.26 -10.05 28.34
N ASP A 241 -2.27 -10.10 29.20
CA ASP A 241 -3.42 -9.19 29.21
C ASP A 241 -3.57 -8.37 30.47
N LYS A 242 -2.57 -8.43 31.37
CA LYS A 242 -2.59 -7.78 32.68
C LYS A 242 -2.42 -6.26 32.61
N SER A 243 -1.92 -5.73 31.50
CA SER A 243 -1.74 -4.30 31.25
C SER A 243 -2.91 -3.65 30.49
N GLU A 244 -2.92 -2.31 30.46
CA GLU A 244 -3.84 -1.52 29.63
C GLU A 244 -3.72 -1.89 28.13
N GLN A 245 -2.52 -2.31 27.71
CA GLN A 245 -2.24 -2.87 26.40
C GLN A 245 -2.07 -4.39 26.49
N SER A 246 -2.56 -5.12 25.49
CA SER A 246 -2.32 -6.55 25.38
C SER A 246 -1.01 -6.80 24.66
N VAL A 247 -0.16 -7.67 25.21
CA VAL A 247 1.15 -7.99 24.63
C VAL A 247 1.13 -9.41 24.09
N ILE A 248 1.47 -9.58 22.82
CA ILE A 248 1.80 -10.88 22.22
C ILE A 248 3.32 -10.94 22.07
N ARG A 249 3.97 -11.93 22.70
CA ARG A 249 5.40 -12.16 22.52
C ARG A 249 5.63 -13.36 21.63
N VAL A 250 6.51 -13.20 20.64
CA VAL A 250 6.96 -14.28 19.76
C VAL A 250 8.43 -14.55 20.05
N SER A 251 8.74 -15.80 20.40
CA SER A 251 10.13 -16.27 20.52
C SER A 251 10.45 -17.32 19.45
N GLY A 252 11.71 -17.38 19.01
CA GLY A 252 12.16 -18.27 17.94
C GLY A 252 11.77 -17.74 16.55
N VAL A 253 11.12 -18.55 15.72
CA VAL A 253 10.77 -18.17 14.34
C VAL A 253 9.34 -17.66 14.22
N LEU A 254 9.15 -16.48 13.64
CA LEU A 254 7.83 -16.07 13.15
C LEU A 254 7.57 -16.70 11.77
N SER A 255 7.03 -17.92 11.77
CA SER A 255 6.75 -18.71 10.57
C SER A 255 5.28 -19.07 10.41
N SER A 256 4.92 -19.72 9.30
CA SER A 256 3.57 -20.24 9.04
C SER A 256 3.03 -21.15 10.15
N ARG A 257 3.91 -21.76 10.96
CA ARG A 257 3.52 -22.62 12.10
C ARG A 257 2.85 -21.86 13.24
N VAL A 258 3.21 -20.58 13.44
CA VAL A 258 2.71 -19.76 14.56
C VAL A 258 1.74 -18.66 14.12
N VAL A 259 1.63 -18.42 12.80
CA VAL A 259 0.72 -17.42 12.21
C VAL A 259 -0.74 -17.63 12.63
N SER A 260 -1.22 -18.88 12.72
CA SER A 260 -2.59 -19.19 13.15
C SER A 260 -2.85 -18.78 14.61
N ASP A 261 -1.89 -19.01 15.50
CA ASP A 261 -1.98 -18.61 16.90
C ASP A 261 -1.88 -17.09 17.07
N LEU A 262 -0.94 -16.46 16.36
CA LEU A 262 -0.82 -15.00 16.30
C LEU A 262 -2.14 -14.36 15.84
N ARG A 263 -2.74 -14.87 14.76
CA ARG A 263 -4.04 -14.41 14.25
C ARG A 263 -5.15 -14.58 15.28
N ARG A 264 -5.24 -15.77 15.89
CA ARG A 264 -6.27 -16.12 16.87
C ARG A 264 -6.22 -15.20 18.09
N ILE A 265 -5.02 -14.98 18.63
CA ILE A 265 -4.80 -14.11 19.80
C ILE A 265 -5.03 -12.65 19.40
N GLY A 266 -4.51 -12.20 18.25
CA GLY A 266 -4.73 -10.85 17.73
C GLY A 266 -6.22 -10.51 17.56
N LYS A 267 -7.01 -11.41 16.97
CA LYS A 267 -8.47 -11.25 16.87
C LYS A 267 -9.17 -11.27 18.23
N LYS A 268 -8.70 -12.08 19.19
CA LYS A 268 -9.22 -12.07 20.56
C LYS A 268 -9.01 -10.68 21.19
N VAL A 269 -7.80 -10.13 21.12
CA VAL A 269 -7.46 -8.79 21.61
C VAL A 269 -8.32 -7.73 20.92
N PHE A 270 -8.43 -7.80 19.59
CA PHE A 270 -9.24 -6.89 18.80
C PHE A 270 -10.69 -6.81 19.32
N ARG A 271 -11.33 -7.96 19.60
CA ARG A 271 -12.70 -8.03 20.13
C ARG A 271 -12.84 -7.44 21.52
N THR A 272 -11.79 -7.46 22.34
CA THR A 272 -11.81 -6.85 23.69
C THR A 272 -11.67 -5.33 23.69
N GLY A 273 -11.44 -4.71 22.52
CA GLY A 273 -11.32 -3.25 22.43
C GLY A 273 -9.93 -2.70 22.76
N LYS A 274 -8.99 -3.53 23.21
CA LYS A 274 -7.63 -3.12 23.61
C LYS A 274 -6.71 -2.84 22.41
N ASN A 275 -5.66 -2.05 22.66
CA ASN A 275 -4.50 -1.93 21.76
C ASN A 275 -3.62 -3.19 21.84
N LEU A 276 -2.84 -3.45 20.79
CA LEU A 276 -1.97 -4.62 20.69
C LEU A 276 -0.50 -4.20 20.57
N GLU A 277 0.34 -4.79 21.40
CA GLU A 277 1.79 -4.75 21.28
C GLU A 277 2.31 -6.12 20.83
N LEU A 278 3.18 -6.12 19.83
CA LEU A 278 3.93 -7.28 19.39
C LEU A 278 5.38 -7.14 19.85
N ASP A 279 5.81 -8.08 20.68
CA ASP A 279 7.19 -8.19 21.17
C ASP A 279 7.93 -9.26 20.37
N LEU A 280 8.93 -8.80 19.61
CA LEU A 280 9.81 -9.58 18.74
C LEU A 280 11.26 -9.61 19.28
N SER A 281 11.50 -9.21 20.54
CA SER A 281 12.83 -9.16 21.17
C SER A 281 13.58 -10.51 21.11
N SER A 282 12.84 -11.61 21.20
CA SER A 282 13.36 -12.98 21.18
C SER A 282 13.11 -13.71 19.86
N THR A 283 12.78 -12.98 18.79
CA THR A 283 12.56 -13.55 17.46
C THR A 283 13.89 -13.67 16.71
N THR A 284 14.25 -14.85 16.22
CA THR A 284 15.54 -15.11 15.57
C THR A 284 15.45 -15.18 14.04
N ALA A 285 14.25 -15.35 13.50
CA ALA A 285 13.99 -15.32 12.06
C ALA A 285 12.51 -15.00 11.77
N VAL A 286 12.23 -14.46 10.59
CA VAL A 286 10.88 -14.11 10.15
C VAL A 286 10.66 -14.61 8.72
N SER A 287 9.56 -15.33 8.49
CA SER A 287 9.17 -15.75 7.15
C SER A 287 8.25 -14.72 6.49
N ILE A 288 8.09 -14.80 5.16
CA ILE A 288 7.15 -13.95 4.43
C ILE A 288 5.71 -14.07 4.96
N LYS A 289 5.29 -15.28 5.36
CA LYS A 289 3.98 -15.51 5.99
C LYS A 289 3.87 -14.88 7.36
N GLY A 290 4.97 -14.83 8.10
CA GLY A 290 5.08 -14.07 9.34
C GLY A 290 4.81 -12.58 9.11
N LEU A 291 5.50 -11.99 8.13
CA LEU A 291 5.33 -10.58 7.78
C LEU A 291 3.91 -10.25 7.28
N GLU A 292 3.35 -11.10 6.41
CA GLU A 292 1.96 -10.97 5.93
C GLU A 292 0.96 -10.93 7.12
N GLU A 293 1.17 -11.76 8.14
CA GLU A 293 0.31 -11.80 9.32
C GLU A 293 0.47 -10.58 10.23
N ILE A 294 1.70 -10.09 10.44
CA ILE A 294 1.92 -8.85 11.18
C ILE A 294 1.22 -7.69 10.47
N PHE A 295 1.37 -7.58 9.15
CA PHE A 295 0.74 -6.52 8.37
C PHE A 295 -0.79 -6.61 8.42
N TYR A 296 -1.34 -7.83 8.38
CA TYR A 296 -2.77 -8.07 8.56
C TYR A 296 -3.27 -7.55 9.90
N LEU A 297 -2.59 -7.87 11.01
CA LEU A 297 -2.97 -7.38 12.33
C LEU A 297 -2.82 -5.87 12.44
N HIS A 298 -1.73 -5.30 11.92
CA HIS A 298 -1.53 -3.86 11.87
C HIS A 298 -2.71 -3.15 11.21
N ARG A 299 -3.10 -3.60 10.00
CA ARG A 299 -4.24 -3.02 9.27
C ARG A 299 -5.56 -3.21 10.00
N LEU A 300 -5.81 -4.39 10.56
CA LEU A 300 -7.03 -4.69 11.31
C LEU A 300 -7.23 -3.70 12.47
N PHE A 301 -6.16 -3.41 13.21
CA PHE A 301 -6.20 -2.46 14.33
C PHE A 301 -6.29 -1.01 13.85
N LYS A 302 -5.47 -0.61 12.86
CA LYS A 302 -5.49 0.75 12.26
C LYS A 302 -6.90 1.15 11.79
N ASN A 303 -7.57 0.27 11.05
CA ASN A 303 -8.92 0.55 10.50
C ASN A 303 -10.00 0.70 11.58
N ALA A 304 -9.81 0.07 12.74
CA ALA A 304 -10.67 0.23 13.90
C ALA A 304 -10.30 1.45 14.78
N GLY A 305 -9.31 2.26 14.38
CA GLY A 305 -8.80 3.37 15.19
C GLY A 305 -8.04 2.91 16.44
N LYS A 306 -7.58 1.65 16.45
CA LYS A 306 -6.78 1.07 17.54
C LYS A 306 -5.32 1.07 17.14
N LYS A 307 -4.46 1.01 18.15
CA LYS A 307 -3.01 1.01 17.96
C LYS A 307 -2.46 -0.41 17.91
N PHE A 308 -1.58 -0.65 16.95
CA PHE A 308 -0.73 -1.83 16.84
C PHE A 308 0.71 -1.35 16.88
N PHE A 309 1.51 -1.85 17.82
CA PHE A 309 2.90 -1.44 17.98
C PHE A 309 3.85 -2.63 17.95
N ILE A 310 5.04 -2.42 17.42
CA ILE A 310 6.17 -3.31 17.65
C ILE A 310 6.93 -2.74 18.84
N ARG A 311 6.85 -3.42 19.99
CA ARG A 311 7.41 -2.93 21.27
C ARG A 311 8.93 -3.01 21.29
N GLU A 312 9.44 -4.19 21.00
CA GLU A 312 10.86 -4.51 20.92
C GLU A 312 11.06 -5.48 19.75
N ILE A 313 12.21 -5.38 19.08
CA ILE A 313 12.54 -6.19 17.91
C ILE A 313 14.02 -6.58 17.97
N SER A 314 14.30 -7.86 17.74
CA SER A 314 15.68 -8.36 17.67
C SER A 314 16.42 -7.77 16.46
N PRO A 315 17.77 -7.70 16.48
CA PRO A 315 18.57 -7.26 15.34
C PRO A 315 18.31 -8.06 14.06
N GLU A 316 18.12 -9.37 14.19
CA GLU A 316 17.87 -10.27 13.06
C GLU A 316 16.50 -10.00 12.42
N ALA A 317 15.45 -9.88 13.24
CA ALA A 317 14.11 -9.55 12.74
C ALA A 317 14.08 -8.13 12.15
N LEU A 318 14.75 -7.16 12.80
CA LEU A 318 14.85 -5.79 12.32
C LEU A 318 15.51 -5.70 10.95
N THR A 319 16.60 -6.45 10.74
CA THR A 319 17.29 -6.51 9.45
C THR A 319 16.36 -7.02 8.35
N LEU A 320 15.57 -8.07 8.61
CA LEU A 320 14.60 -8.60 7.66
C LEU A 320 13.44 -7.63 7.40
N PHE A 321 12.99 -6.89 8.41
CA PHE A 321 11.99 -5.84 8.26
C PHE A 321 12.46 -4.74 7.31
N HIS A 322 13.71 -4.28 7.47
CA HIS A 322 14.31 -3.27 6.60
C HIS A 322 14.54 -3.80 5.18
N GLN A 323 15.13 -4.99 5.04
CA GLN A 323 15.41 -5.59 3.74
C GLN A 323 14.15 -5.91 2.94
N SER A 324 13.06 -6.25 3.63
CA SER A 324 11.75 -6.45 3.00
C SER A 324 10.97 -5.17 2.75
N GLY A 325 11.47 -3.99 3.16
CA GLY A 325 10.76 -2.72 3.03
C GLY A 325 9.55 -2.55 3.95
N ILE A 326 9.08 -3.61 4.61
CA ILE A 326 7.86 -3.59 5.43
C ILE A 326 8.03 -2.73 6.70
N ALA A 327 9.27 -2.51 7.14
CA ALA A 327 9.60 -1.65 8.29
C ALA A 327 8.93 -0.28 8.16
N SER A 328 8.92 0.27 6.94
CA SER A 328 8.38 1.60 6.64
C SER A 328 6.87 1.74 6.88
N PHE A 329 6.14 0.64 7.11
CA PHE A 329 4.71 0.66 7.39
C PHE A 329 4.37 0.70 8.88
N PHE A 330 5.37 0.69 9.75
CA PHE A 330 5.18 0.72 11.20
C PHE A 330 5.84 1.96 11.78
N ASP A 331 5.14 2.61 12.69
CA ASP A 331 5.67 3.78 13.41
C ASP A 331 6.79 3.36 14.37
N ASN A 332 7.80 4.22 14.54
CA ASN A 332 8.88 4.10 15.52
C ASN A 332 9.77 2.84 15.39
N ILE A 333 9.91 2.28 14.18
CA ILE A 333 10.88 1.21 13.95
C ILE A 333 12.31 1.80 13.88
N PRO A 334 13.28 1.27 14.66
CA PRO A 334 14.64 1.80 14.66
C PRO A 334 15.28 1.78 13.27
N GLY A 335 15.95 2.87 12.88
CA GLY A 335 16.68 2.98 11.61
C GLY A 335 15.84 3.46 10.43
N ILE A 336 14.56 3.79 10.64
CA ILE A 336 13.78 4.60 9.71
C ILE A 336 13.91 6.03 10.20
N ALA A 337 14.53 6.91 9.41
CA ALA A 337 14.48 8.33 9.70
C ALA A 337 13.03 8.77 9.51
N ASP A 338 12.42 9.34 10.55
CA ASP A 338 11.26 10.21 10.34
C ASP A 338 11.69 11.29 9.36
N ASP A 339 10.82 11.67 8.42
CA ASP A 339 11.06 12.74 7.47
C ASP A 339 11.46 14.02 8.25
N MET A 340 12.76 14.18 8.52
CA MET A 340 13.30 15.45 8.94
C MET A 340 13.23 16.31 7.68
N ASP A 341 12.48 17.41 7.78
CA ASP A 341 12.46 18.48 6.78
C ASP A 341 13.90 18.73 6.31
N ILE A 342 14.21 18.32 5.08
CA ILE A 342 15.51 18.51 4.44
C ILE A 342 15.80 20.02 4.24
N GLU A 343 14.84 20.90 4.60
CA GLU A 343 14.97 22.35 4.55
C GLU A 343 15.89 22.96 5.64
N ASN A 344 16.33 22.21 6.65
CA ASN A 344 17.18 22.75 7.74
C ASN A 344 18.55 22.08 7.91
N MET A 345 19.06 21.34 6.91
CA MET A 345 20.48 21.03 6.89
C MET A 345 21.26 22.25 6.39
N ASP A 346 21.53 23.17 7.31
CA ASP A 346 22.53 24.22 7.15
C ASP A 346 23.84 23.58 6.67
N ILE A 347 24.17 23.79 5.40
CA ILE A 347 25.50 23.56 4.85
C ILE A 347 26.37 24.72 5.34
N ASP A 348 26.66 24.77 6.62
CA ASP A 348 27.59 25.72 7.20
C ASP A 348 28.45 25.01 8.24
N THR A 349 29.54 24.42 7.76
CA THR A 349 30.90 24.33 8.36
C THR A 349 31.64 23.10 7.83
N ILE A 350 32.14 23.20 6.60
CA ILE A 350 33.43 22.57 6.29
C ILE A 350 34.46 23.69 6.45
N ASP A 351 35.04 23.76 7.64
CA ASP A 351 36.26 24.50 7.92
C ASP A 351 37.36 23.99 6.96
N ILE A 352 37.62 24.76 5.91
CA ILE A 352 38.88 24.67 5.18
C ILE A 352 39.90 25.43 6.02
N ASN A 353 40.41 24.76 7.05
CA ASN A 353 41.67 25.12 7.69
C ASN A 353 42.65 24.00 7.41
N ASP A 354 43.41 24.16 6.33
CA ASP A 354 44.79 23.69 6.28
C ASP A 354 45.57 24.62 5.32
N GLN A 355 46.05 25.71 5.90
CA GLN A 355 47.32 26.32 5.50
C GLN A 355 48.41 25.74 6.40
N ASN A 356 49.26 24.88 5.82
CA ASN A 356 50.73 24.97 5.92
C ASN A 356 51.40 23.95 5.00
#